data_AF-A0A8J6XYZ7-F1
#
_entry.id   AF-A0A8J6XYZ7-F1
#
_cell.length_a   1.000
_cell.length_b   1.000
_cell.length_c   1.000
_cell.angle_alpha   90.00
_cell.angle_beta   90.00
_cell.angle_gamma   90.00
#
_symmetry.space_group_name_H-M   'P 1'
#
loop_
_entity.id
_entity.type
_entity.pdbx_description
1 polymer ?
#
loop_
_entity_poly.entity_id
_entity_poly.type
_entity_poly.pdbx_seq_one_letter_code
_entity_poly.pdbx_strand_id
1 'polypeptide(L)'
;MLNNPSSFSGFGDEEVLLKEFSTSQGSLEVAAEVSIEGKTLKLKNISIFPKDVRKFELSTREVLELKNQLVQEAKAAGFERLQITGKRVSGANVGKNVNIDIELTKI
;
A
#
# COMPACT_ATOMS: atom_id res chain seq x y z
N MET A 1 -6.29 15.05 25.93
CA MET A 1 -6.30 15.02 24.46
C MET A 1 -5.38 13.89 24.03
N LEU A 2 -5.93 12.70 23.74
CA LEU A 2 -5.16 11.55 23.26
C LEU A 2 -5.10 11.62 21.73
N ASN A 3 -3.90 11.77 21.17
CA ASN A 3 -3.66 11.59 19.75
C ASN A 3 -3.80 10.10 19.44
N ASN A 4 -4.90 9.73 18.80
CA ASN A 4 -5.16 8.37 18.33
C ASN A 4 -4.46 8.20 16.96
N PRO A 5 -3.41 7.37 16.79
CA PRO A 5 -2.80 7.11 15.48
C PRO A 5 -3.60 6.08 14.66
N SER A 6 -4.93 6.12 14.77
CA SER A 6 -5.83 5.16 14.13
C SER A 6 -6.16 5.59 12.69
N SER A 7 -5.18 5.48 11.79
CA SER A 7 -5.46 5.36 10.35
C SER A 7 -5.54 3.89 9.91
N PHE A 8 -5.20 2.97 10.82
CA PHE A 8 -5.31 1.53 10.70
C PHE A 8 -6.01 1.06 11.97
N SER A 9 -7.22 0.52 11.89
CA SER A 9 -8.04 0.19 13.06
C SER A 9 -8.39 -1.29 13.07
N GLY A 10 -7.51 -2.12 13.60
CA GLY A 10 -7.71 -3.57 13.61
C GLY A 10 -7.43 -4.24 14.95
N PHE A 11 -8.47 -4.81 15.55
CA PHE A 11 -8.38 -5.94 16.48
C PHE A 11 -9.04 -7.15 15.78
N GLY A 12 -8.24 -8.13 15.30
CA GLY A 12 -8.72 -9.40 14.74
C GLY A 12 -8.25 -9.73 13.30
N ASP A 13 -7.37 -10.72 13.22
CA ASP A 13 -6.66 -11.45 12.15
C ASP A 13 -6.69 -11.10 10.65
N GLU A 14 -7.71 -10.48 10.05
CA GLU A 14 -7.65 -10.10 8.62
C GLU A 14 -8.46 -8.82 8.37
N GLU A 15 -7.81 -7.66 8.54
CA GLU A 15 -8.40 -6.36 8.18
C GLU A 15 -8.16 -6.08 6.71
N VAL A 16 -9.13 -5.52 5.98
CA VAL A 16 -8.94 -5.10 4.59
C VAL A 16 -8.74 -3.59 4.56
N LEU A 17 -7.58 -3.14 4.08
CA LEU A 17 -7.34 -1.75 3.70
C LEU A 17 -8.08 -1.46 2.41
N LEU A 18 -8.95 -0.46 2.42
CA LEU A 18 -9.52 0.17 1.24
C LEU A 18 -9.25 1.67 1.33
N LYS A 19 -8.35 2.18 0.48
CA LYS A 19 -7.92 3.57 0.57
C LYS A 19 -7.61 4.18 -0.79
N GLU A 20 -7.97 5.45 -0.92
CA GLU A 20 -7.61 6.27 -2.07
C GLU A 20 -6.29 6.99 -1.83
N PHE A 21 -5.43 7.02 -2.86
CA PHE A 21 -4.16 7.73 -2.87
C PHE A 21 -4.11 8.68 -4.07
N SER A 22 -3.81 9.95 -3.82
CA SER A 22 -3.61 10.93 -4.88
C SER A 22 -2.21 10.77 -5.50
N THR A 23 -2.13 10.84 -6.82
CA THR A 23 -0.87 10.85 -7.59
C THR A 23 -0.83 12.04 -8.53
N SER A 24 0.33 12.28 -9.15
CA SER A 24 0.51 13.39 -10.09
C SER A 24 -0.41 13.37 -11.32
N GLN A 25 -1.00 12.22 -11.65
CA GLN A 25 -1.88 12.04 -12.82
C GLN A 25 -3.35 11.77 -12.46
N GLY A 26 -3.65 11.46 -11.20
CA GLY A 26 -5.01 11.12 -10.75
C GLY A 26 -5.03 10.30 -9.46
N SER A 27 -6.21 9.89 -9.04
CA SER A 27 -6.37 9.07 -7.84
C SER A 27 -6.27 7.58 -8.14
N LEU A 28 -5.61 6.85 -7.25
CA LEU A 28 -5.56 5.40 -7.19
C LEU A 28 -6.45 4.90 -6.06
N GLU A 29 -7.19 3.82 -6.31
CA GLU A 29 -7.79 3.02 -5.27
C GLU A 29 -6.91 1.81 -4.97
N VAL A 30 -6.66 1.58 -3.68
CA VAL A 30 -5.82 0.50 -3.18
C VAL A 30 -6.65 -0.37 -2.25
N ALA A 31 -6.64 -1.66 -2.53
CA ALA A 31 -7.18 -2.70 -1.67
C ALA A 31 -6.06 -3.65 -1.24
N ALA A 32 -5.99 -4.00 0.04
CA ALA A 32 -5.04 -5.00 0.53
C ALA A 32 -5.55 -5.67 1.80
N GLU A 33 -5.19 -6.92 2.02
CA GLU A 33 -5.27 -7.54 3.34
C GLU A 33 -4.15 -6.99 4.22
N VAL A 34 -4.48 -6.58 5.44
CA VAL A 34 -3.57 -6.00 6.41
C VAL A 34 -3.34 -7.02 7.51
N SER A 35 -2.07 -7.23 7.83
CA SER A 35 -1.65 -8.03 8.97
C SER A 35 -0.48 -7.35 9.66
N ILE A 36 -0.51 -7.32 10.99
CA ILE A 36 0.54 -6.70 11.80
C ILE A 36 1.24 -7.82 12.58
N GLU A 37 2.55 -7.91 12.41
CA GLU A 37 3.40 -8.86 13.14
C GLU A 37 4.51 -8.09 13.86
N GLY A 38 4.31 -7.84 15.16
CA GLY A 38 5.20 -6.98 15.95
C GLY A 38 5.26 -5.57 15.35
N LYS A 39 6.46 -5.16 14.89
CA LYS A 39 6.68 -3.86 14.22
C LYS A 39 6.71 -3.96 12.69
N THR A 40 6.22 -5.06 12.13
CA THR A 40 6.10 -5.26 10.69
C THR A 40 4.65 -5.07 10.25
N LEU A 41 4.44 -4.12 9.33
CA LEU A 41 3.18 -3.98 8.60
C LEU A 41 3.23 -4.84 7.34
N LYS A 42 2.27 -5.75 7.17
CA LYS A 42 2.14 -6.58 5.98
C LYS A 42 0.88 -6.19 5.21
N LEU A 43 1.06 -5.84 3.95
CA LEU A 43 0.00 -5.63 2.96
C LEU A 43 0.01 -6.82 1.99
N LYS A 44 -0.94 -7.73 2.15
CA LYS A 44 -1.06 -8.94 1.33
C LYS A 44 -2.09 -8.73 0.22
N ASN A 45 -1.89 -9.45 -0.89
CA ASN A 45 -2.78 -9.44 -2.05
C ASN A 45 -3.14 -8.01 -2.53
N ILE A 46 -2.15 -7.12 -2.54
CA ILE A 46 -2.39 -5.72 -2.88
C ILE A 46 -2.94 -5.60 -4.30
N SER A 47 -4.00 -4.82 -4.42
CA SER A 47 -4.69 -4.50 -5.66
C SER A 47 -4.71 -2.99 -5.82
N ILE A 48 -4.31 -2.49 -6.99
CA ILE A 48 -4.13 -1.07 -7.27
C ILE A 48 -4.83 -0.76 -8.59
N PHE A 49 -5.75 0.20 -8.58
CA PHE A 49 -6.53 0.56 -9.76
C PHE A 49 -6.69 2.07 -9.90
N PRO A 50 -6.74 2.60 -11.14
CA PRO A 50 -7.27 3.94 -11.39
C PRO A 50 -8.67 4.09 -10.81
N LYS A 51 -8.93 5.19 -10.11
CA LYS A 51 -10.31 5.54 -9.75
C LYS A 51 -11.14 5.90 -11.00
N ASP A 52 -10.52 6.56 -11.98
CA ASP A 52 -11.11 6.89 -13.27
C ASP A 52 -10.24 6.37 -14.42
N VAL A 53 -10.54 5.15 -14.88
CA VAL A 53 -9.84 4.47 -15.98
C VAL A 53 -9.96 5.19 -17.33
N ARG A 54 -10.88 6.14 -17.49
CA ARG A 54 -11.04 6.88 -18.77
C ARG A 54 -10.08 8.05 -18.89
N LYS A 55 -9.55 8.53 -17.77
CA LYS A 55 -8.65 9.69 -17.70
C LYS A 55 -7.22 9.33 -17.33
N PHE A 56 -7.02 8.16 -16.75
CA PHE A 56 -5.77 7.80 -16.12
C PHE A 56 -5.42 6.33 -16.39
N GLU A 57 -4.29 6.13 -17.07
CA GLU A 57 -3.67 4.81 -17.21
C GLU A 57 -2.58 4.64 -16.14
N LEU A 58 -2.67 3.55 -15.38
CA LEU A 58 -1.70 3.25 -14.33
C LEU A 58 -0.32 2.95 -14.92
N SER A 59 0.65 3.84 -14.70
CA SER A 59 2.04 3.60 -15.09
C SER A 59 2.92 3.19 -13.89
N THR A 60 4.16 2.80 -14.18
CA THR A 60 5.15 2.49 -13.14
C THR A 60 5.43 3.67 -12.22
N ARG A 61 5.29 4.91 -12.72
CA ARG A 61 5.56 6.13 -11.95
C ARG A 61 4.56 6.29 -10.80
N GLU A 62 3.28 6.16 -11.07
CA GLU A 62 2.24 6.35 -10.05
C GLU A 62 2.27 5.23 -9.02
N VAL A 63 2.60 4.00 -9.43
CA VAL A 63 2.85 2.90 -8.50
C VAL A 63 4.04 3.20 -7.58
N LEU A 64 5.09 3.86 -8.08
CA LEU A 64 6.23 4.27 -7.27
C LEU A 64 5.86 5.41 -6.29
N GLU A 65 5.08 6.39 -6.74
CA GLU A 65 4.54 7.46 -5.88
C GLU A 65 3.69 6.86 -4.74
N LEU A 66 2.78 5.93 -5.06
CA LEU A 66 2.00 5.20 -4.08
C LEU A 66 2.88 4.44 -3.09
N LYS A 67 3.88 3.70 -3.57
CA LYS A 67 4.82 2.96 -2.71
C LYS A 67 5.49 3.90 -1.70
N ASN A 68 5.90 5.07 -2.14
CA ASN A 68 6.53 6.06 -1.26
C ASN A 68 5.53 6.58 -0.22
N GLN A 69 4.27 6.84 -0.59
CA GLN A 69 3.23 7.24 0.35
C GLN A 69 3.00 6.16 1.42
N LEU A 70 2.87 4.89 1.02
CA LEU A 70 2.74 3.75 1.95
C LEU A 70 3.92 3.65 2.91
N VAL A 71 5.15 3.88 2.43
CA VAL A 71 6.35 3.92 3.27
C VAL A 71 6.27 5.02 4.32
N GLN A 72 5.86 6.23 3.93
CA GLN A 72 5.73 7.35 4.87
C GLN A 72 4.63 7.12 5.89
N GLU A 73 3.49 6.58 5.48
CA GLU A 73 2.39 6.23 6.39
C GLU A 73 2.79 5.14 7.39
N ALA A 74 3.47 4.08 6.92
CA ALA A 74 3.95 3.01 7.80
C ALA A 74 4.98 3.53 8.82
N LYS A 75 5.89 4.43 8.40
CA LYS A 75 6.83 5.11 9.29
C LYS A 75 6.12 5.97 10.33
N ALA A 76 5.16 6.79 9.90
CA ALA A 76 4.40 7.67 10.78
C ALA A 76 3.58 6.88 11.81
N ALA A 77 3.12 5.67 11.44
CA ALA A 77 2.44 4.73 12.33
C ALA A 77 3.38 3.98 13.28
N GLY A 78 4.71 4.16 13.17
CA GLY A 78 5.70 3.57 14.08
C GLY A 78 6.18 2.16 13.72
N PHE A 79 5.91 1.70 12.50
CA PHE A 79 6.44 0.41 12.01
C PHE A 79 7.92 0.53 11.62
N GLU A 80 8.66 -0.56 11.78
CA GLU A 80 10.08 -0.66 11.41
C GLU A 80 10.27 -1.37 10.06
N ARG A 81 9.25 -2.08 9.60
CA ARG A 81 9.30 -2.85 8.36
C ARG A 81 7.95 -2.83 7.64
N LEU A 82 7.99 -2.70 6.32
CA LEU A 82 6.82 -2.78 5.44
C LEU A 82 7.02 -3.91 4.44
N GLN A 83 6.11 -4.88 4.45
CA GLN A 83 6.07 -5.97 3.48
C GLN A 83 4.84 -5.84 2.60
N ILE A 84 5.03 -5.85 1.28
CA ILE A 84 3.95 -5.76 0.30
C ILE A 84 4.03 -6.97 -0.61
N THR A 85 2.95 -7.73 -0.68
CA THR A 85 2.83 -8.87 -1.58
C THR A 85 1.62 -8.74 -2.48
N GLY A 86 1.74 -9.23 -3.71
CA GLY A 86 0.64 -9.23 -4.67
C GLY A 86 1.04 -9.83 -6.01
N LYS A 87 0.16 -9.71 -7.00
CA LYS A 87 0.37 -10.23 -8.36
C LYS A 87 -0.02 -9.17 -9.36
N ARG A 88 0.82 -8.96 -10.36
CA ARG A 88 0.52 -8.04 -11.46
C ARG A 88 -0.57 -8.63 -12.35
N VAL A 89 -1.70 -7.94 -12.48
CA VAL A 89 -2.84 -8.35 -13.32
C VAL A 89 -3.00 -7.52 -14.61
N SER A 90 -2.25 -6.43 -14.74
CA SER A 90 -2.32 -5.51 -15.89
C SER A 90 -0.94 -4.93 -16.27
N GLY A 91 -0.85 -4.34 -17.47
CA GLY A 91 0.36 -3.73 -18.02
C GLY A 91 1.43 -4.74 -18.46
N ALA A 92 2.70 -4.32 -18.46
CA ALA A 92 3.81 -5.21 -18.85
C ALA A 92 4.09 -6.28 -17.77
N ASN A 93 4.42 -7.51 -18.19
CA ASN A 93 4.74 -8.64 -17.31
C ASN A 93 3.57 -9.08 -16.39
N VAL A 94 2.36 -9.20 -16.94
CA VAL A 94 1.21 -9.81 -16.25
C VAL A 94 1.58 -11.19 -15.72
N GLY A 95 1.11 -11.50 -14.51
CA GLY A 95 1.38 -12.76 -13.82
C GLY A 95 2.60 -12.71 -12.89
N LYS A 96 3.46 -11.69 -12.99
CA LYS A 96 4.62 -11.53 -12.12
C LYS A 96 4.20 -11.26 -10.68
N ASN A 97 4.79 -12.01 -9.74
CA ASN A 97 4.62 -11.76 -8.32
C ASN A 97 5.36 -10.49 -7.91
N VAL A 98 4.71 -9.69 -7.09
CA VAL A 98 5.30 -8.54 -6.40
C VAL A 98 5.57 -8.99 -4.97
N ASN A 99 6.82 -8.91 -4.56
CA ASN A 99 7.24 -9.10 -3.18
C ASN A 99 8.24 -7.99 -2.85
N ILE A 100 7.80 -7.03 -2.05
CA ILE A 100 8.57 -5.87 -1.64
C ILE A 100 8.73 -5.98 -0.13
N ASP A 101 9.98 -6.00 0.33
CA ASP A 101 10.31 -6.00 1.74
C ASP A 101 11.23 -4.80 2.02
N ILE A 102 10.74 -3.87 2.84
CA ILE A 102 11.37 -2.58 3.08
C ILE A 102 11.63 -2.44 4.58
N GLU A 103 12.90 -2.27 4.95
CA GLU A 103 13.28 -1.82 6.29
C GLU A 103 13.15 -0.29 6.37
N LEU A 104 12.22 0.18 7.20
CA LEU A 104 11.83 1.59 7.26
C LEU A 104 12.83 2.43 8.08
N THR A 105 13.60 1.81 8.97
CA THR A 105 14.58 2.49 9.83
C THR A 105 15.84 2.95 9.09
N LYS A 106 16.10 2.42 7.89
CA LYS A 106 17.31 2.70 7.08
C LYS A 106 17.09 3.69 5.94
N ILE A 107 15.88 4.23 5.82
CA ILE A 107 15.45 5.09 4.70
C ILE A 107 15.23 6.50 5.18
#